data_AF-A0A2E3RQ04-F1
#
_entry.id   AF-A0A2E3RQ04-F1
#
_cell.length_a   1.000
_cell.length_b   1.000
_cell.length_c   1.000
_cell.angle_alpha   90.00
_cell.angle_beta   90.00
_cell.angle_gamma   90.00
#
_symmetry.space_group_name_H-M   'P 1'
#
loop_
_entity.id
_entity.type
_entity.pdbx_description
1 polymer ?
#
loop_
_entity_poly.entity_id
_entity_poly.type
_entity_poly.pdbx_seq_one_letter_code
_entity_poly.pdbx_strand_id
1 'polypeptide(L)'
;MPVVDPWGATFFPTARPTIMSTWNYRNKGFTLIELITVLALSVLVVAILLPLLGAQRNRSMFSISQHNLSALARAHSCYEIDWQGRQYTTVDDDLDLTSGNYCTALDQLGCHPPRILGSDPNGAVWGFWLGEWDCIAETSFSQCNNLAYMFPNQFSQKTYHYGTTRYIQFRAFNQYLDGRYYDRVFYAPEDDLVYSTIDASGAFDDPNQFVPNVGAEYQIAPSSYMLSAAAMYHPDVMRAPSRGGFQDPATLVNGFQSPPTSWCRYPELKSRMIEHGWLRNSPSPTHPVLVDEAIRDFVGERMPGDVQTGWFFNHGLTSSPLAMMYDGSVRRISVADAYVDDARVQLQTDGVDGLWSRDTPMGADGYFNQFSHDASPASGTSFHVLTTDGIRGREILSDHRPGRRRAGTGGGR
;
A
#
# COMPACT_ATOMS: atom_id res chain seq x y z
N MET A 1 55.82 -50.51 -25.43
CA MET A 1 57.27 -50.20 -25.37
C MET A 1 57.53 -49.45 -24.08
N PRO A 2 58.32 -49.99 -23.12
CA PRO A 2 58.73 -49.23 -21.97
C PRO A 2 60.00 -48.43 -22.32
N VAL A 3 60.02 -47.13 -22.04
CA VAL A 3 61.26 -46.36 -21.99
C VAL A 3 61.80 -46.50 -20.57
N VAL A 4 62.99 -47.07 -20.50
CA VAL A 4 63.81 -47.23 -19.30
C VAL A 4 64.71 -46.00 -19.21
N ASP A 5 64.73 -45.31 -18.08
CA ASP A 5 65.73 -44.25 -17.80
C ASP A 5 66.97 -44.89 -17.13
N PRO A 6 68.22 -44.54 -17.50
CA PRO A 6 69.40 -45.38 -17.30
C PRO A 6 70.32 -44.93 -16.14
N TRP A 7 69.78 -44.42 -15.04
CA TRP A 7 70.60 -43.97 -13.90
C TRP A 7 70.17 -44.64 -12.60
N GLY A 8 70.86 -45.73 -12.28
CA GLY A 8 70.68 -46.49 -11.05
C GLY A 8 71.00 -45.69 -9.79
N ALA A 9 69.96 -45.22 -9.11
CA ALA A 9 70.03 -44.77 -7.74
C ALA A 9 68.90 -45.42 -6.92
N THR A 10 69.26 -46.33 -6.02
CA THR A 10 68.37 -46.90 -5.00
C THR A 10 67.99 -45.81 -4.00
N PHE A 11 66.79 -45.25 -4.14
CA PHE A 11 66.19 -44.40 -3.10
C PHE A 11 65.43 -45.27 -2.09
N PHE A 12 65.91 -45.27 -0.86
CA PHE A 12 65.22 -45.85 0.29
C PHE A 12 63.88 -45.13 0.53
N PRO A 13 62.79 -45.84 0.89
CA PRO A 13 61.58 -45.17 1.34
C PRO A 13 61.80 -44.66 2.77
N THR A 14 62.13 -43.38 2.92
CA THR A 14 61.95 -42.68 4.20
C THR A 14 60.46 -42.56 4.46
N ALA A 15 59.99 -43.30 5.46
CA ALA A 15 58.66 -43.19 6.02
C ALA A 15 58.32 -41.72 6.29
N ARG A 16 57.24 -41.22 5.69
CA ARG A 16 56.64 -39.95 6.08
C ARG A 16 56.04 -40.13 7.48
N PRO A 17 56.43 -39.36 8.50
CA PRO A 17 55.67 -39.34 9.73
C PRO A 17 54.34 -38.65 9.43
N THR A 18 53.25 -39.42 9.46
CA THR A 18 51.90 -38.87 9.58
C THR A 18 51.85 -38.14 10.93
N ILE A 19 51.97 -36.81 10.93
CA ILE A 19 51.66 -35.99 12.10
C ILE A 19 50.14 -36.04 12.26
N MET A 20 49.67 -37.11 12.89
CA MET A 20 48.34 -37.18 13.46
C MET A 20 48.40 -36.30 14.71
N SER A 21 48.07 -35.01 14.57
CA SER A 21 47.92 -34.14 15.73
C SER A 21 46.69 -34.62 16.51
N THR A 22 46.92 -35.54 17.45
CA THR A 22 45.95 -35.84 18.49
C THR A 22 45.76 -34.55 19.28
N TRP A 23 44.67 -33.83 19.01
CA TRP A 23 44.20 -32.77 19.88
C TRP A 23 43.90 -33.42 21.23
N ASN A 24 44.87 -33.35 22.13
CA ASN A 24 44.68 -33.66 23.54
C ASN A 24 43.68 -32.65 24.08
N TYR A 25 42.38 -32.99 24.05
CA TYR A 25 41.38 -32.38 24.92
C TYR A 25 41.78 -32.70 26.36
N ARG A 26 42.72 -31.92 26.92
CA ARG A 26 42.91 -31.86 28.36
C ARG A 26 41.61 -31.30 28.91
N ASN A 27 40.82 -32.16 29.54
CA ASN A 27 39.67 -31.78 30.36
C ASN A 27 40.17 -30.88 31.50
N LYS A 28 40.38 -29.60 31.20
CA LYS A 28 40.54 -28.56 32.22
C LYS A 28 39.14 -28.34 32.78
N GLY A 29 38.94 -28.64 34.06
CA GLY A 29 37.68 -28.39 34.73
C GLY A 29 37.30 -26.91 34.58
N PHE A 30 36.10 -26.65 34.07
CA PHE A 30 35.58 -25.30 33.91
C PHE A 30 35.27 -24.74 35.30
N THR A 31 35.92 -23.63 35.65
CA THR A 31 35.76 -23.05 36.99
C THR A 31 34.45 -22.28 37.09
N LEU A 32 33.86 -22.24 38.29
CA LEU A 32 32.62 -21.48 38.55
C LEU A 32 32.76 -19.99 38.16
N ILE A 33 33.96 -19.42 38.35
CA ILE A 33 34.25 -18.02 38.01
C ILE A 33 34.29 -17.80 36.49
N GLU A 34 34.86 -18.73 35.71
CA GLU A 34 34.82 -18.67 34.24
C GLU A 34 33.39 -18.76 33.71
N LEU A 35 32.56 -19.63 34.29
CA LEU A 35 31.13 -19.72 33.95
C LEU A 35 30.41 -18.40 34.19
N ILE A 36 30.57 -17.83 35.38
CA ILE A 36 29.89 -16.58 35.75
C ILE A 36 30.39 -15.42 34.87
N THR A 37 31.69 -15.36 34.56
CA THR A 37 32.26 -14.30 33.71
C THR A 37 31.73 -14.38 32.27
N VAL A 38 31.65 -15.59 31.70
CA VAL A 38 31.09 -15.80 30.35
C VAL A 38 29.61 -15.46 30.30
N LEU A 39 28.83 -15.87 31.32
CA LEU A 39 27.41 -15.51 31.42
C LEU A 39 27.22 -13.99 31.54
N ALA A 40 28.01 -13.32 32.39
CA ALA A 40 27.95 -11.88 32.55
C ALA A 40 28.26 -11.14 31.25
N LEU A 41 29.29 -11.57 30.52
CA LEU A 41 29.66 -10.96 29.23
C LEU A 41 28.61 -11.25 28.15
N SER A 42 28.01 -12.44 28.12
CA SER A 42 26.95 -12.80 27.18
C SER A 42 25.70 -11.94 27.38
N VAL A 43 25.28 -11.73 28.63
CA VAL A 43 24.13 -10.86 28.95
C VAL A 43 24.41 -9.42 28.53
N LEU A 44 25.62 -8.91 28.79
CA LEU A 44 26.01 -7.56 28.38
C LEU A 44 25.98 -7.39 26.85
N VAL A 45 26.51 -8.36 26.11
CA VAL A 45 26.51 -8.34 24.64
C VAL A 45 25.08 -8.38 24.09
N VAL A 46 24.23 -9.26 24.61
CA VAL A 46 22.82 -9.34 24.19
C VAL A 46 22.08 -8.03 24.49
N ALA A 47 22.31 -7.42 25.66
CA ALA A 47 21.68 -6.15 26.03
C ALA A 47 22.03 -5.00 25.07
N ILE A 48 23.25 -4.97 24.52
CA ILE A 48 23.68 -3.96 23.54
C ILE A 48 23.14 -4.29 22.13
N LEU A 49 23.07 -5.56 21.75
CA LEU A 49 22.68 -5.97 20.40
C LEU A 49 21.17 -5.83 20.13
N LEU A 50 20.31 -6.08 21.12
CA LEU A 50 18.85 -6.08 20.92
C LEU A 50 18.30 -4.75 20.37
N PRO A 51 18.65 -3.57 20.92
CA PRO A 51 18.18 -2.30 20.37
C PRO A 51 18.69 -2.02 18.95
N LEU A 52 19.93 -2.40 18.66
CA LEU A 52 20.56 -2.23 17.35
C LEU A 52 19.86 -3.08 16.29
N LEU A 53 19.57 -4.34 16.59
CA LEU A 53 18.86 -5.24 15.69
C LEU A 53 17.44 -4.76 15.41
N GLY A 54 16.73 -4.26 16.43
CA GLY A 54 15.41 -3.65 16.25
C GLY A 54 15.44 -2.44 15.29
N ALA A 55 16.39 -1.53 15.50
CA ALA A 55 16.55 -0.36 14.63
C ALA A 55 16.94 -0.73 13.19
N GLN A 56 17.81 -1.74 13.01
CA GLN A 56 18.19 -2.24 11.69
C GLN A 56 17.03 -2.93 10.97
N ARG A 57 16.24 -3.73 11.70
CA ARG A 57 15.05 -4.38 11.15
C ARG A 57 14.06 -3.36 10.61
N ASN A 58 13.75 -2.31 11.38
CA ASN A 58 12.83 -1.26 10.93
C ASN A 58 13.35 -0.51 9.70
N ARG A 59 14.65 -0.18 9.66
CA ARG A 59 15.28 0.41 8.46
C ARG A 59 15.19 -0.52 7.25
N SER A 60 15.36 -1.82 7.45
CA SER A 60 15.23 -2.81 6.39
C SER A 60 13.80 -2.90 5.88
N MET A 61 12.80 -2.94 6.77
CA MET A 61 11.39 -2.98 6.38
C MET A 61 11.00 -1.74 5.56
N PHE A 62 11.41 -0.55 6.03
CA PHE A 62 11.24 0.69 5.28
C PHE A 62 11.87 0.63 3.88
N SER A 63 13.09 0.10 3.78
CA SER A 63 13.78 -0.06 2.48
C SER A 63 13.05 -1.04 1.56
N ILE A 64 12.43 -2.08 2.10
CA ILE A 64 11.60 -3.02 1.34
C ILE A 64 10.34 -2.33 0.84
N SER A 65 9.63 -1.56 1.68
CA SER A 65 8.46 -0.79 1.24
C SER A 65 8.81 0.20 0.11
N GLN A 66 9.96 0.85 0.21
CA GLN A 66 10.44 1.75 -0.86
C GLN A 66 10.74 0.99 -2.17
N HIS A 67 11.30 -0.22 -2.07
CA HIS A 67 11.53 -1.09 -3.22
C HIS A 67 10.20 -1.57 -3.84
N ASN A 68 9.24 -1.98 -3.00
CA ASN A 68 7.91 -2.42 -3.41
C ASN A 68 7.18 -1.31 -4.20
N LEU A 69 7.14 -0.08 -3.68
CA LEU A 69 6.57 1.06 -4.39
C LEU A 69 7.30 1.37 -5.71
N SER A 70 8.63 1.16 -5.77
CA SER A 70 9.39 1.35 -7.01
C SER A 70 9.07 0.26 -8.05
N ALA A 71 8.80 -0.97 -7.60
CA ALA A 71 8.34 -2.07 -8.47
C ALA A 71 6.92 -1.79 -8.97
N LEU A 72 6.02 -1.35 -8.08
CA LEU A 72 4.67 -0.92 -8.44
C LEU A 72 4.66 0.24 -9.44
N ALA A 73 5.59 1.19 -9.33
CA ALA A 73 5.73 2.29 -10.30
C ALA A 73 6.00 1.75 -11.71
N ARG A 74 6.90 0.77 -11.83
CA ARG A 74 7.22 0.13 -13.11
C ARG A 74 6.02 -0.66 -13.65
N ALA A 75 5.34 -1.42 -12.78
CA ALA A 75 4.13 -2.15 -13.16
C ALA A 75 3.04 -1.23 -13.69
N HIS A 76 2.86 -0.07 -13.06
CA HIS A 76 1.97 0.98 -13.55
C HIS A 76 2.39 1.56 -14.91
N SER A 77 3.68 1.80 -15.12
CA SER A 77 4.17 2.23 -16.45
C SER A 77 3.90 1.18 -17.53
N CYS A 78 4.07 -0.11 -17.22
CA CYS A 78 3.71 -1.19 -18.14
C CYS A 78 2.20 -1.20 -18.43
N TYR A 79 1.37 -1.09 -17.39
CA TYR A 79 -0.08 -0.99 -17.53
C TYR A 79 -0.46 0.20 -18.44
N GLU A 80 0.12 1.38 -18.21
CA GLU A 80 -0.15 2.55 -19.05
C GLU A 80 0.23 2.35 -20.52
N ILE A 81 1.34 1.67 -20.80
CA ILE A 81 1.76 1.38 -22.17
C ILE A 81 0.70 0.51 -22.88
N ASP A 82 0.24 -0.54 -22.21
CA ASP A 82 -0.76 -1.46 -22.77
C ASP A 82 -2.15 -0.82 -22.90
N TRP A 83 -2.49 0.10 -21.99
CA TRP A 83 -3.82 0.72 -21.88
C TRP A 83 -3.84 2.18 -22.35
N GLN A 84 -3.02 2.54 -23.34
CA GLN A 84 -3.05 3.86 -24.03
C GLN A 84 -2.90 5.07 -23.07
N GLY A 85 -2.03 4.95 -22.08
CA GLY A 85 -1.76 5.98 -21.07
C GLY A 85 -2.82 6.06 -19.96
N ARG A 86 -3.80 5.16 -19.96
CA ARG A 86 -4.82 5.09 -18.91
C ARG A 86 -4.24 4.56 -17.61
N GLN A 87 -4.80 5.05 -16.52
CA GLN A 87 -4.51 4.51 -15.20
C GLN A 87 -5.32 3.24 -14.95
N TYR A 88 -4.78 2.39 -14.09
CA TYR A 88 -5.55 1.28 -13.56
C TYR A 88 -6.76 1.80 -12.80
N THR A 89 -7.92 1.29 -13.18
CA THR A 89 -9.18 1.52 -12.48
C THR A 89 -10.05 0.28 -12.58
N THR A 90 -10.96 0.15 -11.64
CA THR A 90 -11.95 -0.93 -11.56
C THR A 90 -13.37 -0.41 -11.74
N VAL A 91 -13.53 0.89 -11.96
CA VAL A 91 -14.83 1.47 -12.30
C VAL A 91 -14.93 1.52 -13.81
N ASP A 92 -16.08 1.17 -14.33
CA ASP A 92 -16.33 1.28 -15.76
C ASP A 92 -16.66 2.73 -16.11
N ASP A 93 -16.16 3.19 -17.25
CA ASP A 93 -16.21 4.61 -17.63
C ASP A 93 -17.64 5.14 -17.78
N ASP A 94 -18.52 4.32 -18.37
CA ASP A 94 -19.87 4.70 -18.80
C ASP A 94 -20.92 4.61 -17.68
N LEU A 95 -20.48 4.41 -16.44
CA LEU A 95 -21.39 4.24 -15.32
C LEU A 95 -22.17 5.52 -14.96
N ASP A 96 -21.72 6.67 -15.45
CA ASP A 96 -22.45 7.93 -15.33
C ASP A 96 -23.76 7.90 -16.14
N LEU A 97 -23.81 7.13 -17.23
CA LEU A 97 -25.03 6.94 -18.05
C LEU A 97 -26.18 6.31 -17.26
N THR A 98 -25.86 5.56 -16.19
CA THR A 98 -26.84 4.92 -15.30
C THR A 98 -26.86 5.53 -13.90
N SER A 99 -26.39 6.78 -13.78
CA SER A 99 -26.36 7.49 -12.51
C SER A 99 -25.58 6.76 -11.41
N GLY A 100 -24.47 6.10 -11.76
CA GLY A 100 -23.67 5.35 -10.80
C GLY A 100 -24.34 4.04 -10.32
N ASN A 101 -25.51 3.67 -10.85
CA ASN A 101 -26.22 2.47 -10.45
C ASN A 101 -25.80 1.28 -11.32
N TYR A 102 -25.01 0.37 -10.77
CA TYR A 102 -24.55 -0.82 -11.49
C TYR A 102 -25.65 -1.84 -11.79
N CYS A 103 -26.72 -1.92 -11.00
CA CYS A 103 -27.82 -2.82 -11.36
C CYS A 103 -28.51 -2.31 -12.63
N THR A 104 -28.72 -0.99 -12.70
CA THR A 104 -29.24 -0.34 -13.89
C THR A 104 -28.25 -0.41 -15.05
N ALA A 105 -26.95 -0.32 -14.77
CA ALA A 105 -25.88 -0.49 -15.76
C ALA A 105 -25.89 -1.89 -16.37
N LEU A 106 -26.10 -2.94 -15.57
CA LEU A 106 -26.22 -4.30 -16.07
C LEU A 106 -27.38 -4.44 -17.06
N ASP A 107 -28.54 -3.85 -16.74
CA ASP A 107 -29.73 -3.88 -17.59
C ASP A 107 -29.57 -3.06 -18.89
N GLN A 108 -28.86 -1.93 -18.84
CA GLN A 108 -28.82 -0.94 -19.92
C GLN A 108 -27.54 -0.97 -20.77
N LEU A 109 -26.40 -1.25 -20.15
CA LEU A 109 -25.06 -1.26 -20.76
C LEU A 109 -24.52 -2.68 -20.97
N GLY A 110 -25.14 -3.67 -20.32
CA GLY A 110 -24.74 -5.07 -20.41
C GLY A 110 -23.70 -5.46 -19.37
N CYS A 111 -22.95 -6.52 -19.65
CA CYS A 111 -22.09 -7.12 -18.63
C CYS A 111 -20.80 -6.37 -18.38
N HIS A 112 -20.57 -6.10 -17.10
CA HIS A 112 -19.36 -5.51 -16.58
C HIS A 112 -18.30 -6.60 -16.31
N PRO A 113 -17.03 -6.39 -16.67
CA PRO A 113 -15.99 -7.39 -16.41
C PRO A 113 -15.86 -7.68 -14.90
N PRO A 114 -15.81 -8.96 -14.47
CA PRO A 114 -15.64 -9.27 -13.06
C PRO A 114 -14.27 -8.81 -12.54
N ARG A 115 -14.18 -8.53 -11.25
CA ARG A 115 -12.89 -8.20 -10.60
C ARG A 115 -12.28 -9.50 -10.07
N ILE A 116 -11.49 -10.14 -10.92
CA ILE A 116 -10.89 -11.44 -10.64
C ILE A 116 -9.70 -11.29 -9.68
N LEU A 117 -9.66 -12.12 -8.65
CA LEU A 117 -8.56 -12.22 -7.70
C LEU A 117 -7.47 -13.16 -8.24
N GLY A 118 -7.89 -14.34 -8.69
CA GLY A 118 -7.02 -15.40 -9.22
C GLY A 118 -7.71 -16.77 -9.15
N SER A 119 -7.00 -17.80 -9.59
CA SER A 119 -7.42 -19.19 -9.43
C SER A 119 -6.78 -19.85 -8.20
N ASP A 120 -7.56 -20.68 -7.52
CA ASP A 120 -7.12 -21.48 -6.37
C ASP A 120 -6.48 -22.82 -6.81
N PRO A 121 -5.95 -23.65 -5.87
CA PRO A 121 -5.32 -24.93 -6.21
C PRO A 121 -6.26 -25.94 -6.89
N ASN A 122 -7.58 -25.80 -6.75
CA ASN A 122 -8.58 -26.66 -7.36
C ASN A 122 -9.02 -26.15 -8.75
N GLY A 123 -8.47 -25.01 -9.19
CA GLY A 123 -8.81 -24.37 -10.46
C GLY A 123 -10.06 -23.49 -10.38
N ALA A 124 -10.67 -23.30 -9.20
CA ALA A 124 -11.79 -22.40 -9.05
C ALA A 124 -11.31 -20.95 -9.19
N VAL A 125 -12.06 -20.13 -9.93
CA VAL A 125 -11.77 -18.71 -10.11
C VAL A 125 -12.46 -17.94 -9.00
N TRP A 126 -11.70 -17.10 -8.29
CA TRP A 126 -12.20 -16.22 -7.24
C TRP A 126 -12.25 -14.78 -7.75
N GLY A 127 -13.28 -14.03 -7.35
CA GLY A 127 -13.56 -12.72 -7.90
C GLY A 127 -14.79 -12.05 -7.30
N PHE A 128 -15.06 -10.84 -7.79
CA PHE A 128 -16.31 -10.13 -7.56
C PHE A 128 -17.09 -10.02 -8.86
N TRP A 129 -18.31 -10.55 -8.88
CA TRP A 129 -19.23 -10.50 -10.01
C TRP A 129 -20.40 -9.55 -9.73
N LEU A 130 -20.93 -8.95 -10.79
CA LEU A 130 -22.11 -8.08 -10.78
C LEU A 130 -23.14 -8.66 -11.77
N GLY A 131 -24.05 -9.52 -11.30
CA GLY A 131 -25.17 -10.05 -12.10
C GLY A 131 -25.38 -11.57 -12.08
N GLU A 132 -26.55 -12.02 -12.55
CA GLU A 132 -26.87 -13.41 -12.92
C GLU A 132 -27.43 -13.49 -14.36
N TRP A 133 -27.25 -14.66 -14.99
CA TRP A 133 -27.65 -15.08 -16.35
C TRP A 133 -26.76 -14.54 -17.49
N ASP A 134 -25.95 -15.44 -18.05
CA ASP A 134 -25.11 -15.31 -19.25
C ASP A 134 -23.94 -14.31 -19.26
N CYS A 135 -23.49 -13.88 -18.08
CA CYS A 135 -22.09 -13.47 -17.83
C CYS A 135 -21.42 -14.32 -16.74
N ILE A 136 -21.83 -15.59 -16.80
CA ILE A 136 -21.41 -16.86 -16.18
C ILE A 136 -21.23 -16.85 -14.66
N ALA A 137 -22.27 -17.36 -14.00
CA ALA A 137 -22.47 -17.47 -12.56
C ALA A 137 -21.74 -18.65 -11.92
N GLU A 138 -21.43 -18.53 -10.63
CA GLU A 138 -21.88 -19.52 -9.65
C GLU A 138 -22.54 -18.82 -8.45
N THR A 139 -23.71 -19.34 -8.12
CA THR A 139 -24.65 -19.05 -7.03
C THR A 139 -24.15 -18.23 -5.84
N SER A 140 -25.01 -17.28 -5.42
CA SER A 140 -25.28 -16.86 -4.02
C SER A 140 -24.57 -15.68 -3.35
N PHE A 141 -23.76 -14.87 -4.04
CA PHE A 141 -23.22 -13.63 -3.44
C PHE A 141 -23.66 -12.35 -4.18
N SER A 142 -24.85 -11.88 -3.79
CA SER A 142 -25.51 -10.60 -4.08
C SER A 142 -25.01 -9.77 -5.27
N GLN A 143 -25.86 -9.74 -6.29
CA GLN A 143 -25.62 -9.21 -7.64
C GLN A 143 -25.33 -7.70 -7.70
N CYS A 144 -25.58 -6.93 -6.62
CA CYS A 144 -25.21 -5.52 -6.52
C CYS A 144 -24.54 -5.12 -5.20
N ASN A 145 -24.34 -6.04 -4.23
CA ASN A 145 -23.63 -5.67 -2.99
C ASN A 145 -22.11 -5.63 -3.18
N ASN A 146 -21.58 -6.27 -4.24
CA ASN A 146 -20.16 -6.20 -4.60
C ASN A 146 -19.75 -4.85 -5.21
N LEU A 147 -20.70 -3.93 -5.37
CA LEU A 147 -20.52 -2.56 -5.87
C LEU A 147 -19.39 -1.81 -5.15
N ALA A 148 -19.21 -2.08 -3.85
CA ALA A 148 -18.17 -1.50 -3.04
C ALA A 148 -16.76 -1.82 -3.56
N TYR A 149 -16.58 -2.94 -4.26
CA TYR A 149 -15.33 -3.38 -4.90
C TYR A 149 -15.19 -2.92 -6.36
N MET A 150 -15.97 -1.94 -6.79
CA MET A 150 -15.91 -1.39 -8.15
C MET A 150 -15.47 0.06 -8.16
N PHE A 151 -15.91 0.84 -7.17
CA PHE A 151 -15.54 2.26 -7.06
C PHE A 151 -14.18 2.47 -6.40
N PRO A 152 -13.42 3.52 -6.79
CA PRO A 152 -12.21 3.93 -6.08
C PRO A 152 -12.44 4.11 -4.57
N ASN A 153 -13.51 4.84 -4.25
CA ASN A 153 -14.12 5.04 -2.93
C ASN A 153 -15.55 5.54 -3.16
N GLN A 154 -16.48 5.32 -2.24
CA GLN A 154 -17.84 5.82 -2.40
C GLN A 154 -18.06 7.17 -1.71
N PHE A 155 -19.03 7.97 -2.18
CA PHE A 155 -19.46 9.20 -1.53
C PHE A 155 -20.87 9.06 -0.91
N SER A 156 -21.29 7.83 -0.52
CA SER A 156 -22.63 7.54 0.03
C SER A 156 -22.59 6.95 1.46
N GLN A 157 -23.66 7.20 2.22
CA GLN A 157 -23.75 7.12 3.69
C GLN A 157 -23.36 5.83 4.38
N LYS A 158 -23.42 4.68 3.69
CA LYS A 158 -23.16 3.39 4.33
C LYS A 158 -21.73 2.89 4.16
N THR A 159 -20.94 3.49 3.28
CA THR A 159 -19.66 2.93 2.79
C THR A 159 -18.74 4.04 2.24
N TYR A 160 -18.81 5.24 2.82
CA TYR A 160 -18.14 6.49 2.38
C TYR A 160 -16.64 6.40 2.08
N HIS A 161 -15.98 5.30 2.37
CA HIS A 161 -14.54 5.23 2.36
C HIS A 161 -14.02 3.90 1.82
N TYR A 162 -14.94 3.00 1.48
CA TYR A 162 -14.63 1.70 0.94
C TYR A 162 -14.53 1.76 -0.58
N GLY A 163 -13.53 1.09 -1.13
CA GLY A 163 -13.33 1.03 -2.56
C GLY A 163 -12.06 0.31 -2.98
N THR A 164 -11.87 0.23 -4.28
CA THR A 164 -10.78 -0.50 -4.96
C THR A 164 -9.43 0.18 -4.90
N THR A 165 -9.37 1.37 -4.31
CA THR A 165 -8.10 2.05 -4.05
C THR A 165 -7.13 1.19 -3.25
N ARG A 166 -7.61 0.26 -2.41
CA ARG A 166 -6.77 -0.72 -1.70
C ARG A 166 -6.69 -2.10 -2.35
N TYR A 167 -7.40 -2.32 -3.46
CA TYR A 167 -7.49 -3.58 -4.19
C TYR A 167 -6.78 -3.52 -5.56
N ILE A 168 -5.54 -3.03 -5.54
CA ILE A 168 -4.60 -3.06 -6.68
C ILE A 168 -4.22 -4.50 -7.09
N GLN A 169 -4.46 -5.48 -6.22
CA GLN A 169 -4.04 -6.88 -6.36
C GLN A 169 -4.88 -7.71 -7.33
N PHE A 170 -5.96 -7.14 -7.89
CA PHE A 170 -6.77 -7.87 -8.87
C PHE A 170 -5.94 -8.30 -10.08
N ARG A 171 -6.36 -9.40 -10.71
CA ARG A 171 -5.69 -10.03 -11.84
C ARG A 171 -5.42 -9.06 -13.00
N ALA A 172 -6.31 -8.09 -13.18
CA ALA A 172 -6.17 -7.04 -14.18
C ALA A 172 -4.86 -6.22 -14.04
N PHE A 173 -4.31 -6.14 -12.82
CA PHE A 173 -3.05 -5.44 -12.55
C PHE A 173 -1.92 -6.36 -12.06
N ASN A 174 -2.20 -7.38 -11.25
CA ASN A 174 -1.14 -8.22 -10.68
C ASN A 174 -0.32 -8.99 -11.73
N GLN A 175 -0.86 -9.18 -12.94
CA GLN A 175 -0.18 -9.77 -14.09
C GLN A 175 1.04 -8.96 -14.59
N TYR A 176 1.14 -7.67 -14.22
CA TYR A 176 2.32 -6.83 -14.47
C TYR A 176 3.45 -7.03 -13.45
N LEU A 177 3.22 -7.91 -12.47
CA LEU A 177 4.14 -8.32 -11.41
C LEU A 177 4.27 -9.86 -11.47
N ASP A 178 3.97 -10.56 -10.37
CA ASP A 178 4.09 -12.02 -10.27
C ASP A 178 2.79 -12.77 -10.60
N GLY A 179 1.70 -12.05 -10.90
CA GLY A 179 0.40 -12.66 -11.22
C GLY A 179 -0.34 -13.28 -10.02
N ARG A 180 0.20 -13.16 -8.81
CA ARG A 180 -0.41 -13.62 -7.55
C ARG A 180 -1.08 -12.47 -6.80
N TYR A 181 -2.24 -12.75 -6.21
CA TYR A 181 -2.97 -11.79 -5.40
C TYR A 181 -2.20 -11.44 -4.11
N TYR A 182 -1.67 -12.45 -3.43
CA TYR A 182 -0.89 -12.32 -2.19
C TYR A 182 0.63 -12.20 -2.46
N ASP A 183 1.05 -11.39 -3.43
CA ASP A 183 2.49 -11.12 -3.62
C ASP A 183 3.01 -10.12 -2.59
N ARG A 184 4.19 -10.39 -2.01
CA ARG A 184 4.82 -9.54 -0.97
C ARG A 184 5.04 -8.09 -1.45
N VAL A 185 5.10 -7.83 -2.75
CA VAL A 185 5.21 -6.47 -3.32
C VAL A 185 4.02 -5.58 -2.97
N PHE A 186 2.84 -6.15 -2.71
CA PHE A 186 1.64 -5.38 -2.39
C PHE A 186 1.47 -5.09 -0.89
N TYR A 187 2.37 -5.58 -0.04
CA TYR A 187 2.25 -5.45 1.41
C TYR A 187 3.52 -4.83 1.98
N ALA A 188 3.33 -3.85 2.84
CA ALA A 188 4.43 -3.22 3.54
C ALA A 188 4.81 -4.13 4.71
N PRO A 189 6.07 -4.54 4.88
CA PRO A 189 6.47 -5.38 6.01
C PRO A 189 6.30 -4.70 7.37
N GLU A 190 6.18 -3.36 7.42
CA GLU A 190 5.85 -2.62 8.66
C GLU A 190 4.35 -2.64 9.00
N ASP A 191 3.48 -3.01 8.04
CA ASP A 191 2.04 -3.21 8.27
C ASP A 191 1.80 -4.60 8.88
N ASP A 192 2.28 -4.78 10.11
CA ASP A 192 2.33 -6.07 10.80
C ASP A 192 0.94 -6.72 10.92
N LEU A 193 -0.13 -5.93 11.07
CA LEU A 193 -1.51 -6.42 11.18
C LEU A 193 -1.94 -7.22 9.94
N VAL A 194 -1.71 -6.65 8.76
CA VAL A 194 -2.06 -7.31 7.49
C VAL A 194 -0.99 -8.34 7.11
N TYR A 195 0.28 -7.95 7.21
CA TYR A 195 1.40 -8.76 6.75
C TYR A 195 1.51 -10.08 7.53
N SER A 196 1.43 -10.05 8.86
CA SER A 196 1.52 -11.26 9.68
C SER A 196 0.34 -12.21 9.46
N THR A 197 -0.85 -11.68 9.17
CA THR A 197 -2.05 -12.48 8.90
C THR A 197 -1.91 -13.28 7.59
N ILE A 198 -1.34 -12.68 6.56
CA ILE A 198 -1.08 -13.33 5.27
C ILE A 198 0.08 -14.33 5.38
N ASP A 199 1.13 -13.98 6.12
CA ASP A 199 2.27 -14.88 6.37
C ASP A 199 1.82 -16.11 7.18
N ALA A 200 0.99 -15.91 8.20
CA ALA A 200 0.44 -16.99 9.02
C ALA A 200 -0.53 -17.91 8.27
N SER A 201 -1.23 -17.42 7.24
CA SER A 201 -2.06 -18.28 6.37
C SER A 201 -1.24 -19.08 5.36
N GLY A 202 0.07 -18.80 5.23
CA GLY A 202 0.95 -19.39 4.22
C GLY A 202 0.76 -18.81 2.81
N ALA A 203 -0.10 -17.79 2.64
CA ALA A 203 -0.49 -17.30 1.32
C ALA A 203 0.66 -16.61 0.56
N PHE A 204 1.68 -16.10 1.24
CA PHE A 204 2.85 -15.52 0.56
C PHE A 204 3.70 -16.56 -0.19
N ASP A 205 3.78 -17.77 0.35
CA ASP A 205 4.65 -18.83 -0.16
C ASP A 205 3.86 -19.85 -1.01
N ASP A 206 2.54 -19.66 -1.12
CA ASP A 206 1.68 -20.46 -1.97
C ASP A 206 1.94 -20.15 -3.48
N PRO A 207 2.13 -21.17 -4.32
CA PRO A 207 2.40 -20.98 -5.75
C PRO A 207 1.15 -20.65 -6.58
N ASN A 208 -0.05 -20.79 -6.03
CA ASN A 208 -1.30 -20.52 -6.75
C ASN A 208 -1.56 -19.01 -6.87
N GLN A 209 -2.44 -18.64 -7.79
CA GLN A 209 -2.74 -17.23 -8.03
C GLN A 209 -3.52 -16.60 -6.87
N PHE A 210 -4.33 -17.40 -6.17
CA PHE A 210 -5.14 -16.94 -5.06
C PHE A 210 -5.30 -18.02 -3.98
N VAL A 211 -5.26 -17.59 -2.72
CA VAL A 211 -5.51 -18.43 -1.54
C VAL A 211 -6.77 -17.91 -0.83
N PRO A 212 -7.89 -18.64 -0.85
CA PRO A 212 -9.10 -18.20 -0.17
C PRO A 212 -8.94 -18.25 1.35
N ASN A 213 -9.79 -17.52 2.06
CA ASN A 213 -9.94 -17.57 3.53
C ASN A 213 -8.68 -17.18 4.31
N VAL A 214 -7.99 -16.12 3.88
CA VAL A 214 -6.89 -15.56 4.68
C VAL A 214 -7.47 -14.96 5.96
N GLY A 215 -7.02 -15.44 7.12
CA GLY A 215 -7.50 -15.02 8.44
C GLY A 215 -8.83 -15.64 8.87
N ALA A 216 -9.89 -15.52 8.05
CA ALA A 216 -11.18 -16.17 8.30
C ALA A 216 -11.93 -16.53 7.00
N GLU A 217 -13.05 -17.26 7.13
CA GLU A 217 -13.89 -17.68 5.99
C GLU A 217 -14.40 -16.47 5.18
N TYR A 218 -14.27 -16.55 3.85
CA TYR A 218 -14.61 -15.52 2.86
C TYR A 218 -13.90 -14.17 3.00
N GLN A 219 -12.81 -14.10 3.77
CA GLN A 219 -12.04 -12.86 3.93
C GLN A 219 -10.82 -12.81 3.02
N ILE A 220 -10.56 -11.60 2.50
CA ILE A 220 -9.40 -11.26 1.67
C ILE A 220 -8.62 -10.13 2.33
N ALA A 221 -7.30 -10.14 2.14
CA ALA A 221 -6.44 -9.09 2.66
C ALA A 221 -6.30 -7.96 1.62
N PRO A 222 -6.62 -6.69 1.95
CA PRO A 222 -6.35 -5.56 1.08
C PRO A 222 -4.84 -5.24 1.06
N SER A 223 -4.39 -4.48 0.06
CA SER A 223 -3.00 -3.99 0.02
C SER A 223 -2.70 -3.04 1.19
N SER A 224 -1.45 -3.07 1.65
CA SER A 224 -0.91 -2.05 2.54
C SER A 224 -0.71 -0.70 1.82
N TYR A 225 -0.79 -0.69 0.50
CA TYR A 225 -0.71 0.50 -0.34
C TYR A 225 -2.10 0.84 -0.88
N MET A 226 -2.38 2.14 -0.97
CA MET A 226 -3.61 2.69 -1.49
C MET A 226 -3.31 3.55 -2.72
N LEU A 227 -4.12 3.40 -3.77
CA LEU A 227 -4.16 4.32 -4.90
C LEU A 227 -4.88 5.62 -4.53
N SER A 228 -4.51 6.70 -5.19
CA SER A 228 -5.22 7.98 -5.01
C SER A 228 -6.62 7.91 -5.61
N ALA A 229 -7.63 7.75 -4.76
CA ALA A 229 -9.05 7.88 -5.09
C ALA A 229 -9.35 9.11 -5.95
N ALA A 230 -8.87 10.28 -5.51
CA ALA A 230 -9.03 11.54 -6.21
C ALA A 230 -8.51 11.53 -7.66
N ALA A 231 -7.48 10.75 -7.94
CA ALA A 231 -6.90 10.66 -9.27
C ALA A 231 -7.51 9.56 -10.16
N MET A 232 -8.38 8.72 -9.59
CA MET A 232 -9.11 7.67 -10.31
C MET A 232 -10.44 8.18 -10.89
N TYR A 233 -11.01 9.24 -10.32
CA TYR A 233 -12.17 9.94 -10.86
C TYR A 233 -11.80 11.00 -11.90
N HIS A 234 -12.78 11.44 -12.70
CA HIS A 234 -12.60 12.61 -13.55
C HIS A 234 -12.21 13.83 -12.70
N PRO A 235 -11.28 14.69 -13.15
CA PRO A 235 -10.76 15.81 -12.34
C PRO A 235 -11.82 16.78 -11.82
N ASP A 236 -12.94 16.90 -12.54
CA ASP A 236 -14.04 17.80 -12.17
C ASP A 236 -14.93 17.27 -11.04
N VAL A 237 -14.79 15.99 -10.64
CA VAL A 237 -15.49 15.41 -9.47
C VAL A 237 -15.06 16.12 -8.19
N MET A 238 -13.77 16.40 -8.03
CA MET A 238 -13.21 17.08 -6.86
C MET A 238 -12.71 18.48 -7.19
N ARG A 239 -13.41 19.19 -8.07
CA ARG A 239 -13.03 20.54 -8.50
C ARG A 239 -12.96 21.51 -7.31
N ALA A 240 -12.07 22.49 -7.39
CA ALA A 240 -11.96 23.53 -6.36
C ALA A 240 -13.32 24.26 -6.13
N PRO A 241 -13.68 24.58 -4.87
CA PRO A 241 -14.91 25.31 -4.55
C PRO A 241 -15.09 26.61 -5.34
N SER A 242 -14.02 27.40 -5.54
CA SER A 242 -14.04 28.64 -6.34
C SER A 242 -14.46 28.44 -7.80
N ARG A 243 -14.35 27.21 -8.31
CA ARG A 243 -14.76 26.83 -9.66
C ARG A 243 -16.06 26.04 -9.70
N GLY A 244 -16.74 25.90 -8.57
CA GLY A 244 -18.04 25.25 -8.44
C GLY A 244 -18.00 23.91 -7.70
N GLY A 245 -16.88 23.58 -7.04
CA GLY A 245 -16.82 22.53 -6.03
C GLY A 245 -17.07 21.11 -6.52
N PHE A 246 -17.22 20.21 -5.56
CA PHE A 246 -17.53 18.80 -5.74
C PHE A 246 -18.71 18.61 -6.70
N GLN A 247 -18.54 17.68 -7.63
CA GLN A 247 -19.59 17.21 -8.54
C GLN A 247 -19.78 15.72 -8.30
N ASP A 248 -21.02 15.27 -8.10
CA ASP A 248 -21.29 13.85 -7.93
C ASP A 248 -20.92 13.09 -9.22
N PRO A 249 -19.99 12.11 -9.16
CA PRO A 249 -19.58 11.35 -10.35
C PRO A 249 -20.75 10.62 -11.03
N ALA A 250 -21.83 10.33 -10.31
CA ALA A 250 -23.06 9.77 -10.88
C ALA A 250 -23.81 10.73 -11.81
N THR A 251 -23.64 12.04 -11.64
CA THR A 251 -24.36 13.06 -12.42
C THR A 251 -23.46 13.85 -13.37
N LEU A 252 -22.15 13.78 -13.14
CA LEU A 252 -21.14 14.40 -13.99
C LEU A 252 -20.90 13.52 -15.22
N VAL A 253 -21.03 14.11 -16.42
CA VAL A 253 -20.67 13.43 -17.67
C VAL A 253 -19.21 12.97 -17.61
N ASN A 254 -18.98 11.69 -17.89
CA ASN A 254 -17.70 11.00 -17.75
C ASN A 254 -17.14 11.02 -16.33
N GLY A 255 -17.97 11.17 -15.29
CA GLY A 255 -17.51 11.31 -13.90
C GLY A 255 -16.67 10.12 -13.41
N PHE A 256 -16.98 8.92 -13.88
CA PHE A 256 -16.24 7.69 -13.58
C PHE A 256 -15.08 7.40 -14.52
N GLN A 257 -14.97 8.14 -15.64
CA GLN A 257 -13.89 7.92 -16.60
C GLN A 257 -12.54 8.27 -15.97
N SER A 258 -11.71 7.24 -15.78
CA SER A 258 -10.41 7.44 -15.16
C SER A 258 -9.47 8.21 -16.09
N PRO A 259 -8.88 9.33 -15.63
CA PRO A 259 -8.06 10.18 -16.47
C PRO A 259 -6.70 9.51 -16.80
N PRO A 260 -6.15 9.74 -17.99
CA PRO A 260 -4.81 9.25 -18.33
C PRO A 260 -3.73 9.93 -17.48
N THR A 261 -2.59 9.27 -17.27
CA THR A 261 -1.49 9.79 -16.44
C THR A 261 -0.91 11.11 -16.97
N SER A 262 -0.98 11.33 -18.28
CA SER A 262 -0.56 12.57 -18.95
C SER A 262 -1.33 13.82 -18.49
N TRP A 263 -2.46 13.65 -17.81
CA TRP A 263 -3.23 14.77 -17.25
C TRP A 263 -2.68 15.25 -15.90
N CYS A 264 -1.72 14.55 -15.31
CA CYS A 264 -1.11 14.98 -14.06
C CYS A 264 -0.27 16.24 -14.28
N ARG A 265 -0.71 17.35 -13.70
CA ARG A 265 -0.04 18.65 -13.85
C ARG A 265 1.17 18.82 -12.93
N TYR A 266 1.19 18.06 -11.84
CA TYR A 266 2.22 18.15 -10.80
C TYR A 266 2.74 16.75 -10.46
N PRO A 267 3.39 16.05 -11.41
CA PRO A 267 3.73 14.65 -11.26
C PRO A 267 4.65 14.36 -10.06
N GLU A 268 5.45 15.35 -9.64
CA GLU A 268 6.33 15.30 -8.48
C GLU A 268 5.66 15.74 -7.16
N LEU A 269 4.43 16.25 -7.18
CA LEU A 269 3.67 16.73 -6.01
C LEU A 269 2.31 16.04 -5.81
N LYS A 270 1.90 15.17 -6.75
CA LYS A 270 0.72 14.33 -6.65
C LYS A 270 1.15 12.87 -6.45
N SER A 271 0.78 12.28 -5.33
CA SER A 271 0.99 10.85 -5.13
C SER A 271 -0.02 10.05 -5.93
N ARG A 272 0.45 8.96 -6.50
CA ARG A 272 -0.35 7.94 -7.16
C ARG A 272 -0.69 6.82 -6.20
N MET A 273 0.28 6.38 -5.40
CA MET A 273 0.08 5.42 -4.32
C MET A 273 0.73 5.89 -3.02
N ILE A 274 0.17 5.49 -1.89
CA ILE A 274 0.69 5.77 -0.55
C ILE A 274 0.57 4.54 0.33
N GLU A 275 1.42 4.40 1.34
CA GLU A 275 1.13 3.49 2.45
C GLU A 275 -0.17 3.93 3.12
N HIS A 276 -1.14 3.02 3.18
CA HIS A 276 -2.47 3.29 3.72
C HIS A 276 -2.45 3.49 5.23
N GLY A 277 -1.64 2.68 5.93
CA GLY A 277 -1.49 2.75 7.37
C GLY A 277 -0.50 3.82 7.83
N TRP A 278 -0.67 4.28 9.06
CA TRP A 278 0.37 5.00 9.79
C TRP A 278 1.36 4.00 10.37
N LEU A 279 2.32 3.56 9.53
CA LEU A 279 3.19 2.42 9.86
C LEU A 279 4.37 2.76 10.80
N ARG A 280 4.69 4.05 10.94
CA ARG A 280 5.89 4.51 11.68
C ARG A 280 5.54 5.61 12.66
N ASN A 281 5.93 5.43 13.91
CA ASN A 281 5.63 6.34 15.02
C ASN A 281 4.13 6.50 15.30
N SER A 282 3.31 5.50 14.98
CA SER A 282 1.92 5.50 15.42
C SER A 282 1.85 5.46 16.95
N PRO A 283 0.78 5.99 17.57
CA PRO A 283 0.60 5.95 19.02
C PRO A 283 0.54 4.52 19.57
N SER A 284 0.02 3.60 18.76
CA SER A 284 -0.13 2.17 19.06
C SER A 284 -0.23 1.38 17.75
N PRO A 285 -0.04 0.05 17.76
CA PRO A 285 -0.24 -0.78 16.56
C PRO A 285 -1.69 -0.76 16.07
N THR A 286 -2.66 -0.77 16.99
CA THR A 286 -4.10 -0.79 16.70
C THR A 286 -4.77 0.49 17.15
N HIS A 287 -5.84 0.87 16.46
CA HIS A 287 -6.59 2.08 16.76
C HIS A 287 -7.59 1.85 17.90
N PRO A 288 -7.64 2.66 18.97
CA PRO A 288 -8.45 2.39 20.16
C PRO A 288 -9.97 2.45 19.93
N VAL A 289 -10.43 3.24 18.94
CA VAL A 289 -11.86 3.36 18.57
C VAL A 289 -12.29 2.39 17.46
N LEU A 290 -11.45 2.16 16.43
CA LEU A 290 -11.78 1.29 15.30
C LEU A 290 -11.71 -0.21 15.64
N VAL A 291 -11.66 -0.58 16.93
CA VAL A 291 -11.88 -1.95 17.39
C VAL A 291 -13.37 -2.29 17.54
N ASP A 292 -14.23 -1.26 17.61
CA ASP A 292 -15.69 -1.44 17.69
C ASP A 292 -16.23 -1.95 16.36
N GLU A 293 -16.95 -3.08 16.39
CA GLU A 293 -17.50 -3.74 15.20
C GLU A 293 -18.43 -2.83 14.39
N ALA A 294 -19.27 -2.03 15.05
CA ALA A 294 -20.18 -1.11 14.37
C ALA A 294 -19.42 0.01 13.63
N ILE A 295 -18.26 0.42 14.16
CA ILE A 295 -17.40 1.41 13.53
C ILE A 295 -16.58 0.77 12.41
N ARG A 296 -16.12 -0.48 12.57
CA ARG A 296 -15.43 -1.23 11.51
C ARG A 296 -16.31 -1.44 10.29
N ASP A 297 -17.59 -1.76 10.49
CA ASP A 297 -18.56 -1.88 9.40
C ASP A 297 -18.78 -0.54 8.68
N PHE A 298 -18.81 0.57 9.43
CA PHE A 298 -18.89 1.92 8.84
C PHE A 298 -17.65 2.29 8.02
N VAL A 299 -16.47 1.91 8.49
CA VAL A 299 -15.19 2.13 7.81
C VAL A 299 -15.05 1.20 6.58
N GLY A 300 -15.73 0.05 6.60
CA GLY A 300 -15.67 -0.97 5.55
C GLY A 300 -14.38 -1.79 5.55
N GLU A 301 -13.44 -1.51 6.45
CA GLU A 301 -12.14 -2.18 6.49
C GLU A 301 -12.12 -3.36 7.46
N ARG A 302 -12.91 -4.40 7.16
CA ARG A 302 -12.80 -5.65 7.89
C ARG A 302 -11.50 -6.36 7.50
N MET A 303 -10.45 -6.14 8.29
CA MET A 303 -9.21 -6.90 8.19
C MET A 303 -9.49 -8.40 8.37
N PRO A 304 -8.74 -9.27 7.66
CA PRO A 304 -8.89 -10.71 7.78
C PRO A 304 -8.63 -11.22 9.22
N GLY A 305 -9.40 -12.21 9.69
CA GLY A 305 -9.14 -12.93 10.95
C GLY A 305 -9.49 -12.20 12.24
N ASP A 306 -10.53 -11.36 12.26
CA ASP A 306 -10.90 -10.48 13.38
C ASP A 306 -9.79 -9.51 13.83
N VAL A 307 -8.77 -9.33 12.98
CA VAL A 307 -7.65 -8.42 13.22
C VAL A 307 -8.19 -7.00 13.39
N GLN A 308 -7.69 -6.31 14.41
CA GLN A 308 -8.06 -4.93 14.71
C GLN A 308 -7.55 -4.00 13.61
N THR A 309 -8.27 -2.92 13.34
CA THR A 309 -7.85 -1.92 12.37
C THR A 309 -6.74 -1.04 12.95
N GLY A 310 -5.69 -0.82 12.15
CA GLY A 310 -4.59 0.09 12.49
C GLY A 310 -4.99 1.57 12.35
N TRP A 311 -4.03 2.46 12.61
CA TRP A 311 -4.18 3.88 12.30
C TRP A 311 -4.02 4.13 10.80
N PHE A 312 -4.80 5.03 10.21
CA PHE A 312 -4.62 5.43 8.80
C PHE A 312 -3.56 6.50 8.66
N PHE A 313 -2.99 6.60 7.45
CA PHE A 313 -1.87 7.48 7.15
C PHE A 313 -2.10 8.93 7.57
N ASN A 314 -3.34 9.42 7.54
CA ASN A 314 -3.70 10.80 7.88
C ASN A 314 -4.19 11.00 9.33
N HIS A 315 -4.19 9.97 10.17
CA HIS A 315 -4.70 10.08 11.54
C HIS A 315 -3.78 10.83 12.51
N GLY A 316 -2.63 11.33 12.07
CA GLY A 316 -1.83 12.24 12.88
C GLY A 316 -0.72 12.95 12.10
N LEU A 317 -0.34 14.13 12.57
CA LEU A 317 0.63 15.04 11.94
C LEU A 317 2.05 14.46 11.93
N THR A 318 2.38 13.60 12.89
CA THR A 318 3.66 12.89 12.97
C THR A 318 3.74 11.70 12.02
N SER A 319 2.63 11.32 11.39
CA SER A 319 2.63 10.34 10.32
C SER A 319 3.39 10.83 9.10
N SER A 320 4.08 9.90 8.45
CA SER A 320 4.90 10.17 7.28
C SER A 320 4.99 8.93 6.40
N PRO A 321 3.90 8.60 5.69
CA PRO A 321 3.85 7.45 4.80
C PRO A 321 4.83 7.61 3.63
N LEU A 322 5.28 6.48 3.09
CA LEU A 322 5.92 6.43 1.79
C LEU A 322 4.84 6.57 0.70
N ALA A 323 5.17 7.34 -0.31
CA ALA A 323 4.34 7.62 -1.45
C ALA A 323 5.12 7.44 -2.74
N MET A 324 4.48 6.81 -3.71
CA MET A 324 4.90 6.76 -5.10
C MET A 324 4.21 7.90 -5.85
N MET A 325 4.99 8.76 -6.46
CA MET A 325 4.55 9.95 -7.19
C MET A 325 4.23 9.61 -8.65
N TYR A 326 3.49 10.47 -9.35
CA TYR A 326 3.21 10.29 -10.79
C TYR A 326 4.45 10.43 -11.69
N ASP A 327 5.52 11.08 -11.22
CA ASP A 327 6.83 11.07 -11.90
C ASP A 327 7.61 9.75 -11.72
N GLY A 328 7.03 8.77 -11.01
CA GLY A 328 7.65 7.48 -10.70
C GLY A 328 8.63 7.51 -9.53
N SER A 329 8.88 8.68 -8.93
CA SER A 329 9.72 8.77 -7.73
C SER A 329 9.00 8.24 -6.49
N VAL A 330 9.75 7.63 -5.58
CA VAL A 330 9.23 7.18 -4.28
C VAL A 330 9.85 8.05 -3.20
N ARG A 331 9.02 8.63 -2.35
CA ARG A 331 9.46 9.50 -1.25
C ARG A 331 8.49 9.45 -0.08
N ARG A 332 8.92 9.99 1.06
CA ARG A 332 8.01 10.24 2.18
C ARG A 332 7.23 11.53 1.94
N ILE A 333 5.95 11.51 2.29
CA ILE A 333 5.13 12.71 2.43
C ILE A 333 4.82 12.86 3.91
N SER A 334 5.11 14.01 4.51
CA SER A 334 4.69 14.30 5.88
C SER A 334 3.25 14.78 5.88
N VAL A 335 2.43 14.23 6.77
CA VAL A 335 1.06 14.71 6.98
C VAL A 335 1.06 16.15 7.49
N ALA A 336 2.00 16.50 8.37
CA ALA A 336 2.18 17.88 8.82
C ALA A 336 2.47 18.86 7.66
N ASP A 337 3.32 18.47 6.71
CA ASP A 337 3.61 19.32 5.54
C ASP A 337 2.37 19.50 4.67
N ALA A 338 1.63 18.41 4.39
CA ALA A 338 0.38 18.47 3.63
C ALA A 338 -0.67 19.33 4.32
N TYR A 339 -0.77 19.23 5.65
CA TYR A 339 -1.65 20.07 6.46
C TYR A 339 -1.29 21.56 6.39
N VAL A 340 -0.01 21.90 6.59
CA VAL A 340 0.48 23.29 6.57
C VAL A 340 0.33 23.91 5.18
N ASP A 341 0.61 23.15 4.13
CA ASP A 341 0.48 23.62 2.76
C ASP A 341 -0.99 23.83 2.35
N ASP A 342 -1.91 22.95 2.78
CA ASP A 342 -3.34 23.15 2.59
C ASP A 342 -3.82 24.40 3.35
N ALA A 343 -3.44 24.57 4.61
CA ALA A 343 -3.75 25.76 5.40
C ALA A 343 -3.22 27.05 4.74
N ARG A 344 -2.06 26.99 4.08
CA ARG A 344 -1.53 28.13 3.30
C ARG A 344 -2.42 28.47 2.11
N VAL A 345 -2.93 27.47 1.37
CA VAL A 345 -3.86 27.71 0.25
C VAL A 345 -5.18 28.28 0.75
N GLN A 346 -5.71 27.76 1.86
CA GLN A 346 -6.90 28.31 2.50
C GLN A 346 -6.71 29.78 2.87
N LEU A 347 -5.60 30.13 3.52
CA LEU A 347 -5.30 31.52 3.86
C LEU A 347 -5.15 32.43 2.62
N GLN A 348 -4.62 31.92 1.52
CA GLN A 348 -4.45 32.70 0.27
C GLN A 348 -5.77 32.93 -0.48
N THR A 349 -6.79 32.14 -0.18
CA THR A 349 -8.09 32.16 -0.87
C THR A 349 -9.24 32.54 0.07
N ASP A 350 -8.92 33.15 1.22
CA ASP A 350 -9.89 33.50 2.26
C ASP A 350 -10.79 32.32 2.69
N GLY A 351 -10.22 31.12 2.70
CA GLY A 351 -10.87 29.87 3.10
C GLY A 351 -11.72 29.23 2.01
N VAL A 352 -11.73 29.77 0.79
CA VAL A 352 -12.56 29.25 -0.30
C VAL A 352 -11.99 27.94 -0.86
N ASP A 353 -10.69 27.89 -1.15
CA ASP A 353 -10.05 26.71 -1.75
C ASP A 353 -9.05 26.06 -0.79
N GLY A 354 -8.80 24.77 -1.00
CA GLY A 354 -7.76 23.99 -0.32
C GLY A 354 -7.03 23.07 -1.30
N LEU A 355 -6.09 22.28 -0.78
CA LEU A 355 -5.45 21.20 -1.52
C LEU A 355 -6.27 19.90 -1.49
N TRP A 356 -7.26 19.82 -0.61
CA TRP A 356 -8.24 18.73 -0.60
C TRP A 356 -9.67 19.23 -0.40
N SER A 357 -10.62 18.50 -1.00
CA SER A 357 -12.03 18.85 -1.10
C SER A 357 -12.80 18.51 0.17
N ARG A 358 -13.37 19.53 0.81
CA ARG A 358 -14.18 19.45 2.05
C ARG A 358 -15.68 19.50 1.81
N ASP A 359 -16.07 19.78 0.57
CA ASP A 359 -17.43 19.92 0.07
C ASP A 359 -17.99 18.61 -0.50
N THR A 360 -17.23 17.52 -0.43
CA THR A 360 -17.74 16.18 -0.72
C THR A 360 -18.73 15.72 0.36
N PRO A 361 -19.56 14.69 0.11
CA PRO A 361 -20.40 14.09 1.15
C PRO A 361 -19.68 13.56 2.40
N MET A 362 -18.35 13.37 2.35
CA MET A 362 -17.53 13.05 3.53
C MET A 362 -17.32 14.26 4.46
N GLY A 363 -17.63 15.47 3.98
CA GLY A 363 -17.59 16.71 4.76
C GLY A 363 -16.20 17.09 5.26
N ALA A 364 -16.18 17.84 6.36
CA ALA A 364 -14.97 18.34 7.00
C ALA A 364 -14.10 17.22 7.62
N ASP A 365 -14.70 16.08 7.93
CA ASP A 365 -13.98 14.91 8.44
C ASP A 365 -13.22 14.17 7.32
N GLY A 366 -13.65 14.32 6.06
CA GLY A 366 -12.97 13.76 4.91
C GLY A 366 -12.69 12.26 5.06
N TYR A 367 -11.45 11.83 4.81
CA TYR A 367 -11.05 10.44 4.99
C TYR A 367 -10.78 10.14 6.47
N PHE A 368 -11.83 9.83 7.23
CA PHE A 368 -11.74 9.33 8.61
C PHE A 368 -11.08 10.24 9.65
N ASN A 369 -10.96 11.55 9.41
CA ASN A 369 -10.29 12.44 10.38
C ASN A 369 -11.06 12.57 11.72
N GLN A 370 -12.35 12.23 11.78
CA GLN A 370 -13.10 12.16 13.03
C GLN A 370 -12.53 11.13 14.02
N PHE A 371 -11.73 10.18 13.53
CA PHE A 371 -11.04 9.18 14.34
C PHE A 371 -9.55 9.51 14.54
N SER A 372 -9.06 10.64 14.04
CA SER A 372 -7.64 11.02 14.15
C SER A 372 -7.17 11.12 15.62
N HIS A 373 -5.92 10.69 15.86
CA HIS A 373 -5.24 10.81 17.16
C HIS A 373 -5.13 12.27 17.62
N ASP A 374 -4.89 13.20 16.68
CA ASP A 374 -4.64 14.60 17.00
C ASP A 374 -5.94 15.41 17.23
N ALA A 375 -7.09 14.70 17.28
CA ALA A 375 -8.39 15.08 17.86
C ALA A 375 -9.02 16.42 17.43
N SER A 376 -8.61 17.04 16.33
CA SER A 376 -9.32 18.17 15.74
C SER A 376 -9.65 17.93 14.25
N PRO A 377 -10.93 18.06 13.84
CA PRO A 377 -11.30 18.15 12.42
C PRO A 377 -10.55 19.29 11.70
N ALA A 378 -10.10 20.32 12.45
CA ALA A 378 -9.30 21.42 11.94
C ALA A 378 -7.82 21.08 11.75
N SER A 379 -7.33 19.95 12.28
CA SER A 379 -5.96 19.41 12.06
C SER A 379 -5.93 18.25 11.06
N GLY A 380 -7.08 17.83 10.55
CA GLY A 380 -7.21 16.73 9.60
C GLY A 380 -6.81 17.13 8.18
N THR A 381 -6.33 16.15 7.43
CA THR A 381 -6.09 16.29 5.98
C THR A 381 -6.55 15.03 5.27
N SER A 382 -7.13 15.20 4.10
CA SER A 382 -7.49 14.08 3.21
C SER A 382 -6.72 14.15 1.92
N PHE A 383 -5.49 14.69 1.97
CA PHE A 383 -4.55 14.58 0.85
C PHE A 383 -4.46 13.11 0.43
N HIS A 384 -4.16 12.86 -0.84
CA HIS A 384 -4.22 11.55 -1.49
C HIS A 384 -5.64 11.06 -1.81
N VAL A 385 -6.58 11.06 -0.86
CA VAL A 385 -7.93 10.50 -1.09
C VAL A 385 -8.88 11.51 -1.72
N LEU A 386 -8.84 12.77 -1.27
CA LEU A 386 -9.75 13.85 -1.67
C LEU A 386 -9.02 15.05 -2.27
N THR A 387 -7.89 14.84 -2.96
CA THR A 387 -7.11 15.93 -3.58
C THR A 387 -7.98 16.79 -4.51
N THR A 388 -7.99 18.09 -4.28
CA THR A 388 -8.72 19.05 -5.11
C THR A 388 -8.17 19.03 -6.54
N ASP A 389 -9.05 19.05 -7.54
CA ASP A 389 -8.80 18.82 -8.98
C ASP A 389 -8.31 17.40 -9.34
N GLY A 390 -8.43 16.45 -8.43
CA GLY A 390 -8.07 15.05 -8.67
C GLY A 390 -6.63 14.89 -9.15
N ILE A 391 -6.44 14.21 -10.30
CA ILE A 391 -5.11 14.03 -10.91
C ILE A 391 -4.43 15.35 -11.31
N ARG A 392 -5.20 16.39 -11.63
CA ARG A 392 -4.67 17.72 -12.04
C ARG A 392 -4.22 18.55 -10.83
N GLY A 393 -4.61 18.12 -9.63
CA GLY A 393 -4.23 18.70 -8.36
C GLY A 393 -2.85 18.28 -7.87
N ARG A 394 -2.53 18.72 -6.66
CA ARG A 394 -1.32 18.37 -5.91
C ARG A 394 -1.63 18.33 -4.43
N GLU A 395 -0.84 17.55 -3.68
CA GLU A 395 -1.06 17.34 -2.25
C GLU A 395 -0.22 18.26 -1.38
N ILE A 396 0.89 18.73 -1.92
CA ILE A 396 1.82 19.67 -1.28
C ILE A 396 2.21 20.76 -2.28
N LEU A 397 2.58 21.94 -1.80
CA LEU A 397 3.01 23.09 -2.60
C LEU A 397 4.48 23.00 -3.02
N SER A 398 5.29 22.29 -2.26
CA SER A 398 6.71 22.09 -2.59
C SER A 398 7.29 20.81 -2.00
N ASP A 399 8.42 20.37 -2.53
CA ASP A 399 9.16 19.22 -2.02
C ASP A 399 9.91 19.61 -0.73
N HIS A 400 9.44 19.14 0.42
CA HIS A 400 9.95 19.51 1.76
C HIS A 400 11.25 18.77 2.16
N ARG A 401 12.00 18.21 1.20
CA ARG A 401 13.24 17.48 1.49
C ARG A 401 14.25 18.37 2.23
N PRO A 402 14.85 17.90 3.34
CA PRO A 402 15.95 18.60 3.98
C PRO A 402 17.11 18.70 2.98
N GLY A 403 17.38 19.92 2.50
CA GLY A 403 18.44 20.23 1.53
C GLY A 403 17.98 20.93 0.25
N ARG A 404 16.67 20.93 -0.07
CA ARG A 404 16.12 21.62 -1.24
C ARG A 404 15.32 22.86 -0.85
N ARG A 405 15.86 23.70 0.04
CA ARG A 405 15.35 25.07 0.17
C ARG A 405 15.52 25.75 -1.18
N ARG A 406 14.41 26.14 -1.81
CA ARG A 406 14.42 26.98 -3.03
C ARG A 406 15.45 28.09 -2.80
N ALA A 407 16.47 28.16 -3.64
CA ALA A 407 17.24 29.39 -3.80
C ALA A 407 16.22 30.46 -4.18
N GLY A 408 15.84 31.28 -3.21
CA GLY A 408 14.95 32.40 -3.44
C GLY A 408 15.60 33.27 -4.51
N THR A 409 14.92 33.44 -5.63
CA THR A 409 15.19 34.52 -6.56
C THR A 409 14.90 35.82 -5.82
N GLY A 410 15.89 36.29 -5.07
CA GLY A 410 16.00 37.67 -4.62
C GLY A 410 16.33 38.53 -5.84
N GLY A 411 15.30 38.88 -6.60
CA GLY A 411 15.35 39.93 -7.61
C GLY A 411 14.77 41.21 -7.04
N GLY A 412 15.56 41.92 -6.24
CA GLY A 412 15.25 43.29 -5.86
C GLY A 412 15.72 44.24 -6.94
N ARG A 413 14.76 44.82 -7.67
CA ARG A 413 14.60 46.26 -7.97
C ARG A 413 13.56 46.44 -9.08
#